data_AF-A0A7C5P2A1-F1
#
_entry.id   AF-A0A7C5P2A1-F1
#
_cell.length_a   1.000
_cell.length_b   1.000
_cell.length_c   1.000
_cell.angle_alpha   90.00
_cell.angle_beta   90.00
_cell.angle_gamma   90.00
#
_symmetry.space_group_name_H-M   'P 1'
#
loop_
_entity.id
_entity.type
_entity.pdbx_description
1 polymer ?
#
loop_
_entity_poly.entity_id
_entity_poly.type
_entity_poly.pdbx_seq_one_letter_code
_entity_poly.pdbx_strand_id
1 'polypeptide(L)' 'MAEYWAGLAIWKWRMRRRLEKEGAIGRENAKKPEELNISMDTLEKLRKWGIVKRTENGRYYLPREGERQKG' A
#
# COMPACT_ATOMS: atom_id res chain seq x y z
N MET A 1 4.16 13.68 20.96
CA MET A 1 4.54 13.75 19.52
C MET A 1 5.29 12.51 19.04
N ALA A 2 6.32 12.01 19.74
CA ALA A 2 7.06 10.81 19.34
C ALA A 2 6.19 9.54 19.22
N GLU A 3 5.22 9.36 20.12
CA GLU A 3 4.28 8.22 20.12
C GLU A 3 3.38 8.18 18.87
N TYR A 4 3.02 9.34 18.34
CA TYR A 4 2.21 9.44 17.12
C TYR A 4 2.99 8.96 15.88
N TRP A 5 4.26 9.35 15.78
CA TRP A 5 5.15 8.90 14.69
C TRP A 5 5.47 7.41 14.79
N ALA A 6 5.64 6.88 16.00
CA ALA A 6 5.81 5.45 16.23
C ALA A 6 4.58 4.64 15.82
N GLY A 7 3.37 5.11 16.20
CA GLY A 7 2.11 4.49 15.79
C GLY A 7 1.92 4.49 14.27
N LEU A 8 2.29 5.58 13.60
CA LEU A 8 2.23 5.70 12.15
C LEU A 8 3.20 4.74 11.44
N ALA A 9 4.43 4.60 11.94
CA ALA A 9 5.42 3.69 11.37
C ALA A 9 4.98 2.22 11.49
N ILE A 10 4.50 1.81 12.67
CA ILE A 10 3.96 0.47 12.91
C ILE A 10 2.77 0.19 11.99
N TRP A 11 1.88 1.17 11.83
CA TRP A 11 0.72 1.03 10.96
C TRP A 11 1.12 0.84 9.49
N LYS A 12 2.05 1.65 8.98
CA LYS A 12 2.59 1.53 7.62
C LYS A 12 3.22 0.15 7.39
N TRP A 13 4.01 -0.33 8.35
CA TRP A 13 4.62 -1.66 8.29
C TRP A 13 3.57 -2.78 8.27
N ARG A 14 2.56 -2.70 9.13
CA ARG A 14 1.45 -3.67 9.17
C ARG A 14 0.68 -3.72 7.84
N MET A 15 0.39 -2.57 7.24
CA MET A 15 -0.30 -2.51 5.94
C MET A 15 0.55 -3.08 4.81
N ARG A 16 1.86 -2.78 4.80
CA ARG A 16 2.79 -3.38 3.85
C ARG A 16 2.83 -4.90 3.98
N ARG A 17 2.99 -5.43 5.20
CA ARG A 17 3.01 -6.87 5.44
C ARG A 17 1.72 -7.56 4.99
N ARG A 18 0.58 -6.88 5.15
CA ARG A 18 -0.71 -7.38 4.67
C ARG A 18 -0.75 -7.46 3.15
N LEU A 19 -0.36 -6.41 2.45
CA LEU A 19 -0.30 -6.40 0.99
C LEU A 19 0.69 -7.44 0.43
N GLU A 20 1.82 -7.66 1.12
CA GLU A 20 2.78 -8.72 0.80
C GLU A 20 2.15 -10.11 0.98
N LYS A 21 1.44 -10.34 2.09
CA LYS A 21 0.73 -11.59 2.36
C LYS A 21 -0.35 -11.89 1.31
N GLU A 22 -1.07 -10.86 0.87
CA GLU A 22 -2.07 -10.97 -0.20
C GLU A 22 -1.44 -11.08 -1.59
N GLY A 23 -0.11 -11.01 -1.72
CA GLY A 23 0.59 -11.11 -3.00
C GLY A 23 0.40 -9.91 -3.92
N ALA A 24 -0.07 -8.77 -3.41
CA ALA A 24 -0.29 -7.56 -4.20
C ALA A 24 1.02 -6.78 -4.44
N ILE A 25 2.01 -7.44 -5.02
CA ILE A 25 3.36 -6.92 -5.25
C ILE A 25 3.60 -6.76 -6.76
N GLY A 26 3.95 -5.55 -7.20
CA GLY A 26 4.10 -5.20 -8.62
C GLY A 26 2.76 -4.95 -9.31
N ARG A 27 2.80 -4.23 -10.44
CA ARG A 27 1.60 -3.79 -11.17
C ARG A 27 0.78 -4.98 -11.67
N GLU A 28 1.43 -6.07 -12.09
CA GLU A 28 0.76 -7.27 -12.61
C GLU A 28 -0.09 -8.00 -11.56
N ASN A 29 0.25 -7.88 -10.27
CA ASN A 29 -0.49 -8.51 -9.18
C ASN A 29 -1.39 -7.52 -8.42
N ALA A 30 -1.71 -6.37 -9.01
CA ALA A 30 -2.56 -5.39 -8.36
C ALA A 30 -3.93 -5.96 -8.02
N LYS A 31 -4.42 -5.69 -6.80
CA LYS A 31 -5.68 -6.22 -6.27
C LYS A 31 -6.67 -5.11 -5.94
N LYS A 32 -7.97 -5.40 -6.01
CA LYS A 32 -9.02 -4.47 -5.58
C LYS A 32 -9.01 -4.32 -4.05
N PRO A 33 -9.54 -3.21 -3.51
CA PRO A 33 -9.71 -3.03 -2.06
C PRO A 33 -10.43 -4.20 -1.37
N GLU A 34 -11.47 -4.72 -2.03
CA GLU A 34 -12.29 -5.86 -1.59
C GLU A 34 -11.44 -7.13 -1.40
N GLU A 35 -10.55 -7.42 -2.35
CA GLU A 35 -9.66 -8.60 -2.32
C GLU A 35 -8.60 -8.49 -1.22
N LEU A 36 -8.22 -7.27 -0.84
CA LEU A 36 -7.27 -7.00 0.23
C LEU A 36 -7.94 -6.97 1.61
N ASN A 37 -9.27 -6.86 1.63
CA ASN A 37 -10.09 -6.56 2.79
C ASN A 37 -9.55 -5.29 3.53
N ILE A 38 -9.25 -4.25 2.73
CA ILE A 38 -8.79 -2.93 3.17
C ILE A 38 -9.73 -1.89 2.57
N SER A 39 -10.13 -0.88 3.36
CA SER A 39 -10.99 0.19 2.86
C SER A 39 -10.29 1.04 1.78
N MET A 40 -11.08 1.55 0.84
CA MET A 40 -10.57 2.45 -0.22
C MET A 40 -9.88 3.69 0.36
N ASP A 41 -10.43 4.30 1.42
CA ASP A 41 -9.81 5.44 2.11
C ASP A 41 -8.42 5.11 2.65
N THR A 42 -8.25 3.91 3.25
CA THR A 42 -6.95 3.45 3.75
C THR A 42 -5.94 3.30 2.61
N LEU A 43 -6.37 2.73 1.48
CA LEU A 43 -5.50 2.55 0.31
C LEU A 43 -5.13 3.88 -0.36
N GLU A 44 -6.06 4.85 -0.42
CA GLU A 44 -5.76 6.20 -0.89
C GLU A 44 -4.81 6.95 0.05
N LYS A 45 -4.92 6.77 1.38
CA LYS A 45 -3.93 7.29 2.35
C LYS A 45 -2.55 6.68 2.11
N LEU A 46 -2.47 5.35 1.97
CA LEU A 46 -1.22 4.65 1.66
C LEU A 46 -0.61 5.10 0.33
N ARG A 47 -1.46 5.38 -0.67
CA ARG A 47 -1.04 5.92 -1.97
C ARG A 47 -0.47 7.32 -1.82
N LYS A 48 -1.15 8.22 -1.09
CA LYS A 48 -0.65 9.58 -0.80
C LYS A 48 0.68 9.57 -0.07
N TRP A 49 0.94 8.53 0.73
CA TRP A 49 2.23 8.32 1.41
C TRP A 49 3.28 7.58 0.55
N GLY A 50 2.99 7.27 -0.71
CA GLY A 50 3.92 6.60 -1.62
C GLY A 50 4.17 5.12 -1.31
N ILE A 51 3.37 4.50 -0.44
CA ILE A 51 3.56 3.10 -0.02
C ILE A 51 3.01 2.14 -1.07
N VAL A 52 1.88 2.50 -1.68
CA VAL A 52 1.23 1.72 -2.75
C VAL A 52 1.05 2.58 -3.99
N LYS A 53 0.94 1.91 -5.14
CA LYS A 53 0.50 2.52 -6.39
C LYS A 53 -0.89 2.01 -6.75
N ARG A 54 -1.64 2.82 -7.49
CA ARG A 54 -2.98 2.51 -8.00
C ARG A 54 -2.92 2.40 -9.51
N THR A 55 -3.55 1.37 -10.07
CA THR A 55 -3.72 1.21 -11.53
C THR A 55 -4.93 2.00 -12.02
N GLU A 56 -5.00 2.23 -13.32
CA GLU A 56 -6.13 2.91 -13.98
C GLU A 56 -7.47 2.22 -13.67
N ASN A 57 -7.45 0.89 -13.51
CA ASN A 57 -8.62 0.08 -13.19
C ASN A 57 -8.98 0.05 -11.69
N GLY A 58 -8.40 0.93 -10.86
CA GLY A 58 -8.75 1.04 -9.45
C GLY A 58 -8.16 -0.05 -8.53
N ARG A 59 -7.15 -0.79 -8.99
CA ARG A 59 -6.45 -1.81 -8.19
C ARG A 59 -5.19 -1.25 -7.57
N TYR A 60 -4.79 -1.78 -6.43
CA TYR A 60 -3.64 -1.31 -5.64
C TYR A 60 -2.57 -2.39 -5.54
N TYR A 61 -1.32 -1.95 -5.50
CA TYR A 61 -0.17 -2.82 -5.34
C TYR A 61 0.97 -2.14 -4.61
N LEU A 62 1.82 -2.92 -3.95
CA LEU A 62 3.12 -2.49 -3.47
C LEU A 62 4.10 -2.40 -4.65
N PRO A 63 4.72 -1.24 -4.90
CA PRO A 63 5.77 -1.12 -5.90
C PRO A 63 6.98 -1.96 -5.46
N ARG A 64 7.59 -2.65 -6.42
CA ARG A 64 8.87 -3.34 -6.18
C ARG A 64 9.96 -2.31 -5.85
N GLU A 65 11.04 -2.71 -5.18
CA GLU A 65 12.10 -1.77 -4.75
C GLU A 65 12.68 -0.91 -5.88
N GLY A 66 12.72 -1.41 -7.12
CA GLY A 66 13.13 -0.64 -8.30
C GLY A 66 12.11 0.36 -8.83
N GLU A 67 10.83 0.25 -8.44
CA GLU A 67 9.75 1.16 -8.88
C GLU A 67 9.53 2.34 -7.91
N ARG A 68 10.23 2.34 -6.77
CA ARG A 68 10.11 3.35 -5.71
C ARG A 68 10.74 4.71 -6.06
N GLN A 69 11.57 4.79 -7.10
CA GLN A 69 12.37 5.98 -7.43
C GLN A 69 11.90 6.82 -8.64
N LYS A 70 10.71 6.58 -9.18
CA LYS A 70 10.12 7.46 -10.22
C LYS A 70 8.73 7.90 -9.79
N GLY A 71 8.66 9.08 -9.18
CA GLY A 71 7.44 9.74 -8.72
C GLY A 71 7.79 11.05 -8.07
#